data_AF-A0A7K4ILT4-F1
#
_entry.id   AF-A0A7K4ILT4-F1
#
_cell.length_a   1.000
_cell.length_b   1.000
_cell.length_c   1.000
_cell.angle_alpha   90.00
_cell.angle_beta   90.00
_cell.angle_gamma   90.00
#
_symmetry.space_group_name_H-M   'P 1'
#
loop_
_entity.id
_entity.type
_entity.pdbx_description
1 polymer ?
#
loop_
_entity_poly.entity_id
_entity_poly.type
_entity_poly.pdbx_seq_one_letter_code
_entity_poly.pdbx_strand_id
1 'polypeptide(L)' 'RLTGVEHVYAFVGGLHLTGGLFEPIIPRTIGELAAIGPEVVVPGHCTGWKATHELARQLPQAYLQTSVGTRLRFA' A
#
# COMPACT_ATOMS: atom_id res chain seq x y z
N ARG A 1 16.02 -2.81 -12.92
CA ARG A 1 15.43 -1.91 -11.89
C ARG A 1 16.13 -0.56 -11.97
N LEU A 2 15.42 0.56 -11.83
CA LEU A 2 15.98 1.91 -12.04
C LEU A 2 16.98 2.34 -10.96
N THR A 3 16.71 1.98 -9.70
CA THR A 3 17.50 2.43 -8.53
C THR A 3 18.59 1.44 -8.10
N GLY A 4 18.67 0.26 -8.70
CA GLY A 4 19.50 -0.85 -8.20
C GLY A 4 19.01 -1.47 -6.87
N VAL A 5 17.96 -0.94 -6.24
CA VAL A 5 17.40 -1.45 -4.98
C VAL A 5 16.57 -2.69 -5.26
N GLU A 6 16.95 -3.82 -4.65
CA GLU A 6 16.26 -5.09 -4.87
C GLU A 6 15.14 -5.38 -3.88
N HIS A 7 15.22 -4.78 -2.69
CA HIS A 7 14.30 -5.02 -1.59
C HIS A 7 13.65 -3.71 -1.14
N VAL A 8 12.32 -3.65 -1.22
CA VAL A 8 11.53 -2.54 -0.68
C VAL A 8 10.99 -3.00 0.66
N TYR A 9 11.53 -2.48 1.75
CA TYR A 9 11.11 -2.90 3.08
C TYR A 9 9.69 -2.42 3.43
N ALA A 10 9.37 -1.15 3.17
CA ALA A 10 8.09 -0.56 3.54
C ALA A 10 7.54 0.39 2.48
N PHE A 11 6.20 0.39 2.34
CA PHE A 11 5.43 1.44 1.70
C PHE A 11 4.65 2.21 2.77
N VAL A 12 4.83 3.53 2.84
CA VAL A 12 4.07 4.41 3.76
C VAL A 12 3.55 5.61 2.98
N GLY A 13 2.24 5.72 2.82
CA GLY A 13 1.64 6.86 2.14
C GLY A 13 0.30 6.58 1.45
N GLY A 14 -0.13 7.55 0.64
CA GLY A 14 -1.36 7.45 -0.16
C GLY A 14 -1.08 6.95 -1.58
N LEU A 15 -1.99 6.12 -2.10
CA LEU A 15 -1.92 5.56 -3.46
C LEU A 15 -2.79 6.34 -4.48
N HIS A 16 -3.59 7.29 -4.02
CA HIS A 16 -4.52 8.07 -4.85
C HIS A 16 -5.47 7.19 -5.70
N LEU A 17 -6.02 6.16 -5.09
CA LEU A 17 -6.88 5.16 -5.75
C LEU A 17 -8.39 5.36 -5.47
N THR A 18 -8.76 6.57 -5.05
CA THR A 18 -10.15 6.91 -4.75
C THR A 18 -10.89 7.46 -5.97
N GLY A 19 -12.20 7.20 -6.06
CA GLY A 19 -13.07 7.73 -7.11
C GLY A 19 -13.15 6.85 -8.37
N GLY A 20 -14.22 7.06 -9.15
CA GLY A 20 -14.60 6.17 -10.26
C GLY A 20 -13.58 6.07 -11.40
N LEU A 21 -12.72 7.09 -11.58
CA LEU A 21 -11.64 7.05 -12.57
C LEU A 21 -10.56 6.02 -12.22
N PHE A 22 -10.25 5.86 -10.94
CA PHE A 22 -9.16 5.01 -10.45
C PHE A 22 -9.63 3.64 -9.96
N GLU A 23 -10.92 3.49 -9.68
CA GLU A 23 -11.49 2.22 -9.23
C GLU A 23 -11.17 1.01 -10.14
N PRO A 24 -11.17 1.14 -11.49
CA PRO A 24 -10.83 0.03 -12.38
C PRO A 24 -9.37 -0.46 -12.26
N ILE A 25 -8.44 0.40 -11.84
CA ILE A 25 -7.01 0.04 -11.74
C ILE A 25 -6.61 -0.51 -10.38
N ILE A 26 -7.48 -0.45 -9.36
CA ILE A 26 -7.20 -0.93 -8.00
C ILE A 26 -6.63 -2.36 -7.98
N PRO A 27 -7.24 -3.37 -8.63
CA PRO A 27 -6.74 -4.74 -8.55
C PRO A 27 -5.34 -4.88 -9.15
N ARG A 28 -5.07 -4.19 -10.25
CA ARG A 28 -3.76 -4.20 -10.91
C ARG A 28 -2.71 -3.52 -10.02
N THR A 29 -2.97 -2.30 -9.54
CA THR A 29 -2.02 -1.55 -8.73
C THR A 29 -1.65 -2.31 -7.45
N ILE A 30 -2.64 -2.92 -6.78
CA ILE A 30 -2.39 -3.71 -5.57
C ILE A 30 -1.65 -5.02 -5.89
N GLY A 31 -1.99 -5.68 -7.00
CA GLY A 31 -1.25 -6.86 -7.46
C GLY A 31 0.22 -6.57 -7.73
N GLU A 32 0.54 -5.44 -8.38
CA GLU A 32 1.93 -5.02 -8.61
C GLU A 32 2.64 -4.66 -7.28
N LEU A 33 1.95 -4.01 -6.34
CA LEU A 33 2.50 -3.75 -5.01
C LEU A 33 2.79 -5.05 -4.26
N ALA A 34 1.90 -6.05 -4.37
CA ALA A 34 2.12 -7.36 -3.80
C ALA A 34 3.31 -8.09 -4.44
N ALA A 35 3.51 -7.93 -5.76
CA ALA A 35 4.65 -8.48 -6.47
C ALA A 35 5.99 -7.80 -6.08
N ILE A 36 5.96 -6.52 -5.72
CA ILE A 36 7.12 -5.83 -5.10
C ILE A 36 7.48 -6.48 -3.76
N GLY A 37 6.48 -7.00 -3.04
CA GLY A 37 6.66 -7.77 -1.81
C GLY A 37 7.19 -6.99 -0.60
N PRO A 38 6.69 -5.79 -0.28
CA PRO A 38 7.10 -5.10 0.93
C PRO A 38 6.64 -5.82 2.19
N GLU A 39 7.49 -5.83 3.21
CA GLU A 39 7.17 -6.39 4.53
C GLU A 39 6.16 -5.55 5.30
N VAL A 40 6.11 -4.24 5.02
CA VAL A 40 5.18 -3.30 5.66
C VAL A 40 4.47 -2.44 4.64
N VAL A 41 3.14 -2.40 4.71
CA VAL A 41 2.28 -1.56 3.86
C VAL A 41 1.35 -0.75 4.73
N VAL A 42 1.55 0.57 4.69
CA VAL A 42 0.77 1.56 5.42
C VAL A 42 0.03 2.46 4.43
N PRO A 43 -1.19 2.09 4.03
CA PRO A 43 -2.02 2.97 3.20
C PRO A 43 -2.57 4.13 4.03
N GLY A 44 -2.59 5.33 3.45
CA GLY A 44 -3.14 6.51 4.11
C GLY A 44 -3.74 7.52 3.15
N HIS A 45 -4.29 8.60 3.72
CA HIS A 45 -4.78 9.77 3.00
C HIS A 45 -5.75 9.44 1.84
N CYS A 46 -5.25 9.45 0.60
CA CYS A 46 -6.03 9.36 -0.64
C CYS A 46 -6.15 7.93 -1.20
N THR A 47 -5.71 6.89 -0.49
CA THR A 47 -5.83 5.50 -0.95
C THR A 47 -7.29 5.09 -1.20
N GLY A 48 -8.22 5.50 -0.33
CA GLY A 48 -9.65 5.22 -0.48
C GLY A 48 -10.08 3.84 0.02
N TRP A 49 -11.35 3.73 0.39
CA TRP A 49 -11.91 2.58 1.13
C TRP A 49 -11.68 1.23 0.44
N LYS A 50 -12.05 1.14 -0.85
CA LYS A 50 -11.96 -0.11 -1.63
C LYS A 50 -10.51 -0.59 -1.76
N ALA A 51 -9.57 0.31 -2.04
CA ALA A 51 -8.16 -0.04 -2.15
C ALA A 51 -7.56 -0.43 -0.80
N THR A 52 -7.90 0.28 0.27
CA THR A 52 -7.47 -0.07 1.63
C THR A 52 -7.91 -1.49 2.02
N HIS A 53 -9.15 -1.86 1.73
CA HIS A 53 -9.67 -3.21 2.02
C HIS A 53 -9.01 -4.28 1.16
N GLU A 54 -8.77 -3.98 -0.12
CA GLU A 54 -8.11 -4.91 -1.02
C GLU A 54 -6.64 -5.14 -0.63
N LEU A 55 -5.94 -4.11 -0.12
CA LEU A 55 -4.60 -4.26 0.46
C LEU A 55 -4.63 -5.15 1.70
N ALA A 56 -5.56 -4.92 2.62
CA ALA A 56 -5.71 -5.75 3.81
C ALA A 56 -6.03 -7.22 3.46
N ARG A 57 -6.78 -7.45 2.38
CA ARG A 57 -7.14 -8.79 1.89
C ARG A 57 -5.97 -9.51 1.20
N GLN A 58 -5.24 -8.83 0.33
CA GLN A 58 -4.16 -9.44 -0.45
C GLN A 58 -2.84 -9.53 0.32
N LEU A 59 -2.57 -8.60 1.23
CA LEU A 59 -1.31 -8.48 1.96
C LEU A 59 -1.55 -8.44 3.48
N PRO A 60 -2.26 -9.43 4.06
CA PRO A 60 -2.71 -9.35 5.46
C PRO A 60 -1.57 -9.30 6.47
N GLN A 61 -0.40 -9.87 6.15
CA GLN A 61 0.77 -9.88 7.03
C GLN A 61 1.56 -8.57 6.98
N ALA A 62 1.54 -7.87 5.85
CA ALA A 62 2.26 -6.61 5.67
C ALA A 62 1.39 -5.38 6.01
N TYR A 63 0.06 -5.51 5.94
CA TYR A 63 -0.87 -4.41 6.13
C TYR A 63 -0.86 -3.87 7.57
N LEU A 64 -0.67 -2.56 7.71
CA LEU A 64 -0.86 -1.83 8.96
C LEU A 64 -1.83 -0.66 8.77
N GLN A 65 -2.90 -0.65 9.58
CA GLN A 65 -3.77 0.51 9.69
C GLN A 65 -3.06 1.63 10.44
N THR A 66 -3.09 2.85 9.89
CA THR A 66 -2.59 4.04 10.57
C THR A 66 -3.62 5.15 10.63
N SER A 67 -3.33 6.15 11.46
CA SER A 67 -4.12 7.35 11.64
C SER A 67 -3.21 8.53 12.01
N VAL A 68 -3.79 9.73 12.12
CA VAL A 68 -3.05 10.91 12.59
C VAL A 68 -2.44 10.60 13.97
N GLY A 69 -1.14 10.88 14.12
CA GLY A 69 -0.40 10.64 15.35
C GLY A 69 0.20 9.23 15.47
N THR A 70 -0.04 8.32 14.52
CA THR A 70 0.65 7.02 14.50
C THR A 70 2.15 7.21 14.30
N ARG A 71 2.96 6.56 15.15
CA ARG A 71 4.43 6.55 15.04
C ARG A 71 4.91 5.15 14.64
N LEU A 72 5.44 5.03 13.43
CA LEU A 72 6.09 3.82 12.94
C LEU A 72 7.57 3.85 13.33
N ARG A 73 8.10 2.73 13.81
CA ARG A 73 9.53 2.55 14.11
C ARG A 73 9.98 1.27 13.43
N PHE A 74 11.05 1.36 12.66
CA PHE A 74 11.71 0.24 12.00
C PHE A 74 13.09 0.07 12.63
N ALA A 75 13.56 -1.17 12.73
CA ALA A 75 14.85 -1.51 13.31
C ALA A 75 16.00 -1.28 12.30
#